data_AF-D0A7W3-F1
#
_entry.id   AF-D0A7W3-F1
#
_cell.length_a   1.000
_cell.length_b   1.000
_cell.length_c   1.000
_cell.angle_alpha   90.00
_cell.angle_beta   90.00
_cell.angle_gamma   90.00
#
_symmetry.space_group_name_H-M   'P 1'
#
loop_
_entity.id
_entity.type
_entity.pdbx_description
1 polymer ?
#
loop_
_entity_poly.entity_id
_entity_poly.type
_entity_poly.pdbx_seq_one_letter_code
_entity_poly.pdbx_strand_id
1 'polypeptide(L)'
;MAVIMFPRYITPCLLGLILCGDVTEGNIPPHRCDFGKLMKNMSVRDLPVVDEPPVPKGDLVHVIVTSSTAGWHPIRFKVFKLDINDRRKYCGSVGETRSNFRGSYYKCKTESVLTEEKKSLLDAVIPHALKMHSDRLMVQPVKGRITVHREQSFCRNFNIPRDHYTTGVSGADMVLYGAAGPMGSPAAWAGPCSRYKDHRPTVGVFNIGPEVLTSHDSSMRVTAHEIAHALGFGFDIMEELKLVASKSGIRGKGPVWVVKSPTVVKKAQEFYGCNEIYCFVNGMLLRVLLSVGGL
;
A
#
# COMPACT_ATOMS: atom_id res chain seq x y z
N MET A 1 -0.10 -1.91 16.51
CA MET A 1 -0.21 -3.31 16.03
C MET A 1 0.81 -3.58 14.96
N ALA A 2 1.80 -4.41 15.30
CA ALA A 2 2.92 -4.82 14.47
C ALA A 2 2.48 -5.58 13.21
N VAL A 3 2.85 -5.06 12.05
CA VAL A 3 3.05 -5.83 10.84
C VAL A 3 4.39 -6.57 11.00
N ILE A 4 4.38 -7.91 11.10
CA ILE A 4 5.60 -8.70 11.31
C ILE A 4 6.14 -9.21 9.97
N MET A 5 7.18 -8.56 9.44
CA MET A 5 7.94 -9.08 8.29
C MET A 5 8.82 -10.28 8.73
N PHE A 6 8.68 -11.43 8.05
CA PHE A 6 9.52 -12.61 8.31
C PHE A 6 10.90 -12.50 7.64
N PRO A 7 11.99 -12.85 8.34
CA PRO A 7 13.35 -12.77 7.83
C PRO A 7 13.78 -14.13 7.25
N ARG A 8 13.61 -14.35 5.95
CA ARG A 8 14.31 -15.47 5.26
C ARG A 8 14.85 -15.17 3.87
N TYR A 9 14.84 -13.90 3.47
CA TYR A 9 15.63 -13.42 2.31
C TYR A 9 16.33 -12.11 2.70
N ILE A 10 17.29 -12.20 3.62
CA ILE A 10 18.24 -11.12 3.91
C ILE A 10 19.41 -11.26 2.96
N THR A 11 19.22 -10.72 1.75
CA THR A 11 20.24 -10.16 0.83
C THR A 11 19.49 -9.89 -0.49
N PRO A 12 19.27 -8.66 -1.01
CA PRO A 12 19.20 -7.29 -0.48
C PRO A 12 17.76 -6.69 -0.62
N CYS A 13 16.72 -7.51 -0.79
CA CYS A 13 15.42 -7.04 -1.31
C CYS A 13 14.47 -6.39 -0.27
N LEU A 14 14.75 -6.54 1.03
CA LEU A 14 13.99 -5.89 2.11
C LEU A 14 14.47 -4.47 2.43
N LEU A 15 15.71 -4.11 2.06
CA LEU A 15 16.16 -2.71 2.09
C LEU A 15 15.53 -1.89 0.97
N GLY A 16 15.16 -2.49 -0.15
CA GLY A 16 14.69 -1.71 -1.29
C GLY A 16 13.25 -1.17 -1.23
N LEU A 17 12.46 -1.59 -0.24
CA LEU A 17 11.17 -0.95 0.07
C LEU A 17 11.30 0.11 1.19
N ILE A 18 12.45 0.20 1.85
CA ILE A 18 12.70 1.04 3.04
C ILE A 18 13.83 2.06 2.81
N LEU A 19 14.69 1.84 1.82
CA LEU A 19 15.73 2.75 1.35
C LEU A 19 15.50 3.07 -0.14
N CYS A 20 14.63 4.05 -0.40
CA CYS A 20 14.89 4.99 -1.49
C CYS A 20 15.61 6.20 -0.87
N GLY A 21 16.86 5.97 -0.50
CA GLY A 21 17.85 6.99 -0.20
C GLY A 21 19.13 6.56 -0.90
N ASP A 22 19.47 7.27 -1.98
CA ASP A 22 20.74 7.27 -2.71
C ASP A 22 21.55 5.97 -2.68
N VAL A 23 21.08 4.97 -3.42
CA VAL A 23 21.99 4.02 -4.07
C VAL A 23 22.15 4.53 -5.50
N THR A 24 23.34 5.03 -5.82
CA THR A 24 23.73 5.37 -7.18
C THR A 24 23.89 4.09 -8.01
N GLU A 25 22.79 3.38 -8.27
CA GLU A 25 22.71 2.36 -9.30
C GLU A 25 21.32 2.39 -9.94
N GLY A 26 21.29 2.90 -11.18
CA GLY A 26 20.13 2.88 -12.05
C GLY A 26 19.28 4.16 -11.98
N ASN A 27 19.23 4.90 -13.09
CA ASN A 27 18.31 6.00 -13.34
C ASN A 27 16.84 5.53 -13.30
N ILE A 28 16.29 5.28 -12.11
CA ILE A 28 14.85 5.06 -11.91
C ILE A 28 14.23 6.44 -11.65
N PRO A 29 13.40 6.97 -12.57
CA PRO A 29 12.71 8.23 -12.32
C PRO A 29 11.87 8.12 -11.04
N PRO A 30 11.91 9.10 -10.13
CA PRO A 30 11.06 9.06 -8.94
C PRO A 30 9.60 9.05 -9.37
N HIS A 31 8.88 7.97 -9.05
CA HIS A 31 7.43 7.96 -9.22
C HIS A 31 6.79 8.75 -8.10
N ARG A 32 5.71 9.46 -8.42
CA ARG A 32 4.96 10.23 -7.45
C ARG A 32 3.88 9.35 -6.83
N CYS A 33 4.01 9.03 -5.54
CA CYS A 33 2.89 8.55 -4.76
C CYS A 33 1.85 9.68 -4.64
N ASP A 34 0.56 9.35 -4.54
CA ASP A 34 -0.51 10.34 -4.56
C ASP A 34 -1.58 10.06 -3.48
N PHE A 35 -1.25 9.17 -2.52
CA PHE A 35 -2.09 8.76 -1.38
C PHE A 35 -2.42 9.90 -0.42
N GLY A 36 -1.45 10.74 -0.04
CA GLY A 36 -1.70 11.83 0.91
C GLY A 36 -2.72 12.87 0.41
N LYS A 37 -2.90 12.99 -0.91
CA LYS A 37 -3.95 13.83 -1.51
C LYS A 37 -5.33 13.19 -1.43
N LEU A 38 -5.38 11.86 -1.43
CA LEU A 38 -6.62 11.08 -1.41
C LEU A 38 -7.31 11.17 -0.05
N MET A 39 -6.55 11.11 1.04
CA MET A 39 -7.10 11.09 2.39
C MET A 39 -7.65 12.43 2.88
N LYS A 40 -7.18 13.56 2.35
CA LYS A 40 -7.67 14.91 2.72
C LYS A 40 -9.16 15.15 2.43
N ASN A 41 -9.80 14.28 1.65
CA ASN A 41 -11.21 14.40 1.25
C ASN A 41 -12.15 13.46 2.03
N MET A 42 -11.67 12.76 3.08
CA MET A 42 -12.50 11.89 3.92
C MET A 42 -12.74 12.52 5.29
N SER A 43 -14.00 12.65 5.72
CA SER A 43 -14.32 12.87 7.14
C SER A 43 -14.63 11.52 7.77
N VAL A 44 -13.97 11.17 8.88
CA VAL A 44 -14.25 9.92 9.61
C VAL A 44 -14.03 10.15 11.11
N ARG A 45 -14.97 9.60 11.89
CA ARG A 45 -15.14 9.71 13.35
C ARG A 45 -14.25 8.72 14.12
N ASP A 46 -14.02 9.05 15.39
CA ASP A 46 -13.12 8.43 16.37
C ASP A 46 -13.41 6.97 16.78
N LEU A 47 -12.36 6.34 17.39
CA LEU A 47 -12.29 5.27 18.43
C LEU A 47 -11.44 4.03 18.02
N PRO A 48 -11.17 3.05 18.92
CA PRO A 48 -10.11 2.94 19.93
C PRO A 48 -8.94 2.01 19.53
N VAL A 49 -7.90 1.94 20.37
CA VAL A 49 -6.62 1.21 20.15
C VAL A 49 -6.78 -0.31 20.37
N VAL A 50 -6.27 -1.13 19.45
CA VAL A 50 -6.23 -2.60 19.55
C VAL A 50 -4.81 -3.09 19.91
N ASP A 51 -4.71 -4.11 20.76
CA ASP A 51 -3.45 -4.62 21.34
C ASP A 51 -2.56 -5.44 20.38
N GLU A 52 -1.24 -5.36 20.56
CA GLU A 52 -0.23 -6.00 19.71
C GLU A 52 -0.09 -7.53 19.92
N PRO A 53 -0.05 -8.35 18.85
CA PRO A 53 0.22 -9.79 18.96
C PRO A 53 1.73 -10.10 19.16
N PRO A 54 2.08 -11.27 19.74
CA PRO A 54 3.46 -11.67 20.03
C PRO A 54 4.27 -12.06 18.79
N VAL A 55 5.60 -11.86 18.87
CA VAL A 55 6.58 -12.03 17.77
C VAL A 55 7.22 -13.43 17.78
N PRO A 56 7.03 -14.30 16.76
CA PRO A 56 7.75 -15.56 16.65
C PRO A 56 9.16 -15.36 16.06
N LYS A 57 10.17 -16.02 16.64
CA LYS A 57 11.53 -16.13 16.07
C LYS A 57 11.65 -17.41 15.26
N GLY A 58 12.04 -17.30 13.99
CA GLY A 58 12.57 -18.42 13.18
C GLY A 58 11.68 -18.91 12.03
N ASP A 59 12.25 -18.87 10.83
CA ASP A 59 12.42 -20.03 9.96
C ASP A 59 11.21 -20.89 9.53
N LEU A 60 10.53 -20.38 8.50
CA LEU A 60 9.26 -20.78 7.86
C LEU A 60 9.11 -22.19 7.24
N VAL A 61 9.88 -23.21 7.65
CA VAL A 61 9.69 -24.59 7.09
C VAL A 61 9.46 -25.68 8.15
N HIS A 62 9.60 -25.42 9.45
CA HIS A 62 9.37 -26.46 10.46
C HIS A 62 8.37 -26.14 11.59
N VAL A 63 7.71 -24.98 11.56
CA VAL A 63 6.82 -24.57 12.66
C VAL A 63 5.35 -24.64 12.25
N ILE A 64 4.88 -25.82 11.86
CA ILE A 64 3.42 -26.09 11.77
C ILE A 64 2.86 -26.57 13.13
N VAL A 65 3.71 -26.88 14.11
CA VAL A 65 3.22 -27.37 15.42
C VAL A 65 4.04 -26.77 16.56
N THR A 66 3.72 -25.54 17.00
CA THR A 66 3.92 -25.08 18.39
C THR A 66 3.11 -23.79 18.67
N SER A 67 1.86 -23.97 19.10
CA SER A 67 1.05 -23.17 20.05
C SER A 67 1.14 -21.62 20.15
N SER A 68 1.74 -20.86 19.23
CA SER A 68 1.90 -19.39 19.33
C SER A 68 1.31 -18.59 18.17
N THR A 69 0.81 -19.26 17.12
CA THR A 69 0.19 -18.64 15.92
C THR A 69 -1.29 -19.04 15.75
N ALA A 70 -1.92 -19.60 16.80
CA ALA A 70 -3.28 -20.10 16.71
C ALA A 70 -4.25 -19.04 16.15
N GLY A 71 -4.78 -19.29 14.94
CA GLY A 71 -5.73 -18.41 14.26
C GLY A 71 -5.14 -17.28 13.40
N TRP A 72 -3.82 -17.13 13.31
CA TRP A 72 -3.16 -16.20 12.39
C TRP A 72 -2.68 -16.93 11.13
N HIS A 73 -3.01 -16.38 9.96
CA HIS A 73 -2.69 -17.00 8.66
C HIS A 73 -2.19 -15.94 7.68
N PRO A 74 -1.43 -16.32 6.63
CA PRO A 74 -1.06 -15.39 5.56
C PRO A 74 -2.30 -14.70 4.97
N ILE A 75 -2.22 -13.40 4.75
CA ILE A 75 -3.33 -12.62 4.20
C ILE A 75 -3.76 -13.14 2.82
N ARG A 76 -5.07 -13.33 2.63
CA ARG A 76 -5.65 -13.78 1.37
C ARG A 76 -6.21 -12.60 0.58
N PHE A 77 -5.71 -12.42 -0.63
CA PHE A 77 -6.18 -11.38 -1.54
C PHE A 77 -7.15 -11.94 -2.59
N LYS A 78 -8.16 -11.15 -2.94
CA LYS A 78 -8.91 -11.30 -4.19
C LYS A 78 -8.79 -10.01 -4.99
N VAL A 79 -8.32 -10.10 -6.22
CA VAL A 79 -8.10 -8.93 -7.09
C VAL A 79 -8.99 -9.01 -8.31
N PHE A 80 -9.68 -7.92 -8.60
CA PHE A 80 -10.56 -7.77 -9.75
C PHE A 80 -9.99 -6.71 -10.70
N LYS A 81 -9.80 -7.09 -11.97
CA LYS A 81 -9.12 -6.29 -13.01
C LYS A 81 -10.09 -5.74 -14.07
N LEU A 82 -11.37 -5.58 -13.72
CA LEU A 82 -12.42 -5.18 -14.68
C LEU A 82 -12.09 -3.86 -15.39
N ASP A 83 -11.55 -2.87 -14.67
CA ASP A 83 -11.17 -1.59 -15.27
C ASP A 83 -9.88 -1.66 -16.10
N ILE A 84 -8.96 -2.58 -15.80
CA ILE A 84 -7.77 -2.84 -16.64
C ILE A 84 -8.17 -3.48 -17.98
N ASN A 85 -9.23 -4.28 -17.97
CA ASN A 85 -9.71 -5.01 -19.14
C ASN A 85 -10.77 -4.26 -19.96
N ASP A 86 -11.29 -3.13 -19.47
CA ASP A 86 -12.28 -2.30 -20.19
C ASP A 86 -11.57 -1.22 -21.02
N ARG A 87 -11.66 -1.33 -22.36
CA ARG A 87 -11.04 -0.38 -23.31
C ARG A 87 -11.46 1.08 -23.09
N ARG A 88 -12.62 1.32 -22.47
CA ARG A 88 -13.13 2.66 -22.16
C ARG A 88 -12.50 3.28 -20.91
N LYS A 89 -11.77 2.48 -20.12
CA LYS A 89 -11.27 2.85 -18.79
C LYS A 89 -9.80 3.22 -18.76
N TYR A 90 -9.01 2.75 -19.72
CA TYR A 90 -7.60 3.10 -19.88
C TYR A 90 -7.34 3.80 -21.22
N CYS A 91 -6.16 4.44 -21.34
CA CYS A 91 -5.70 5.06 -22.58
C CYS A 91 -5.23 3.99 -23.56
N GLY A 92 -5.95 3.78 -24.66
CA GLY A 92 -5.49 2.87 -25.73
C GLY A 92 -4.90 3.61 -26.92
N SER A 93 -5.05 4.93 -26.99
CA SER A 93 -4.41 5.76 -28.03
C SER A 93 -4.11 7.16 -27.49
N VAL A 94 -3.13 7.82 -28.11
CA VAL A 94 -2.77 9.21 -27.80
C VAL A 94 -3.93 10.14 -28.18
N GLY A 95 -4.17 11.16 -27.35
CA GLY A 95 -5.21 12.16 -27.58
C GLY A 95 -6.58 11.82 -26.99
N GLU A 96 -6.82 10.56 -26.61
CA GLU A 96 -8.00 10.16 -25.82
C GLU A 96 -8.04 10.89 -24.47
N THR A 97 -9.20 10.95 -23.84
CA THR A 97 -9.35 11.41 -22.46
C THR A 97 -9.85 10.28 -21.59
N ARG A 98 -9.19 10.04 -20.46
CA ARG A 98 -9.53 8.96 -19.51
C ARG A 98 -9.43 9.46 -18.08
N SER A 99 -10.20 8.81 -17.19
CA SER A 99 -10.18 9.14 -15.77
C SER A 99 -8.91 8.63 -15.10
N ASN A 100 -8.41 9.36 -14.10
CA ASN A 100 -7.39 8.87 -13.17
C ASN A 100 -7.98 8.07 -12.00
N PHE A 101 -9.27 7.75 -12.04
CA PHE A 101 -10.03 7.07 -10.99
C PHE A 101 -10.16 7.84 -9.67
N ARG A 102 -9.73 9.11 -9.64
CA ARG A 102 -9.80 10.01 -8.47
C ARG A 102 -10.57 11.30 -8.79
N GLY A 103 -11.52 11.23 -9.72
CA GLY A 103 -12.37 12.35 -10.11
C GLY A 103 -11.73 13.36 -11.07
N SER A 104 -10.51 13.11 -11.55
CA SER A 104 -9.88 13.92 -12.61
C SER A 104 -9.79 13.14 -13.92
N TYR A 105 -9.63 13.87 -15.01
CA TYR A 105 -9.44 13.33 -16.35
C TYR A 105 -8.15 13.88 -16.94
N TYR A 106 -7.42 13.04 -17.65
CA TYR A 106 -6.20 13.43 -18.34
C TYR A 106 -6.30 13.07 -19.82
N LYS A 107 -5.74 13.95 -20.65
CA LYS A 107 -5.47 13.67 -22.05
C LYS A 107 -4.31 12.67 -22.12
N CYS A 108 -4.55 11.55 -22.78
CA CYS A 108 -3.61 10.47 -22.96
C CYS A 108 -2.44 10.94 -23.81
N LYS A 109 -1.24 10.86 -23.23
CA LYS A 109 0.03 11.02 -23.94
C LYS A 109 0.61 9.64 -24.27
N THR A 110 1.72 9.61 -25.01
CA THR A 110 2.38 8.36 -25.40
C THR A 110 2.70 7.47 -24.20
N GLU A 111 3.23 8.06 -23.13
CA GLU A 111 3.55 7.37 -21.87
C GLU A 111 2.32 6.84 -21.13
N SER A 112 1.16 7.46 -21.32
CA SER A 112 -0.10 7.06 -20.69
C SER A 112 -0.77 5.91 -21.42
N VAL A 113 -0.38 5.58 -22.66
CA VAL A 113 -0.99 4.48 -23.41
C VAL A 113 -0.64 3.15 -22.74
N LEU A 114 -1.68 2.36 -22.42
CA LEU A 114 -1.55 1.02 -21.89
C LEU A 114 -1.41 0.03 -23.04
N THR A 115 -0.18 -0.13 -23.51
CA THR A 115 0.18 -1.09 -24.57
C THR A 115 0.08 -2.53 -24.08
N GLU A 116 0.12 -3.50 -25.00
CA GLU A 116 0.05 -4.92 -24.63
C GLU A 116 1.26 -5.38 -23.81
N GLU A 117 2.44 -4.77 -24.02
CA GLU A 117 3.63 -5.01 -23.19
C GLU A 117 3.40 -4.53 -21.75
N LYS A 118 2.80 -3.35 -21.59
CA LYS A 118 2.47 -2.80 -20.26
C LYS A 118 1.36 -3.59 -19.56
N LYS A 119 0.38 -4.10 -20.30
CA LYS A 119 -0.62 -5.02 -19.74
C LYS A 119 0.01 -6.32 -19.26
N SER A 120 0.86 -6.92 -20.10
CA SER A 120 1.61 -8.14 -19.75
C SER A 120 2.47 -7.90 -18.50
N LEU A 121 3.08 -6.71 -18.40
CA LEU A 121 3.82 -6.30 -17.22
C LEU A 121 2.91 -6.22 -15.98
N LEU A 122 1.75 -5.56 -16.06
CA LEU A 122 0.76 -5.52 -14.97
C LEU A 122 0.32 -6.92 -14.53
N ASP A 123 0.09 -7.82 -15.48
CA ASP A 123 -0.31 -9.19 -15.20
C ASP A 123 0.75 -9.98 -14.44
N ALA A 124 2.04 -9.71 -14.69
CA ALA A 124 3.15 -10.27 -13.94
C ALA A 124 3.34 -9.59 -12.57
N VAL A 125 3.35 -8.25 -12.51
CA VAL A 125 3.75 -7.54 -11.29
C VAL A 125 2.69 -7.52 -10.20
N ILE A 126 1.39 -7.56 -10.55
CA ILE A 126 0.31 -7.56 -9.55
C ILE A 126 0.40 -8.80 -8.63
N PRO A 127 0.44 -10.05 -9.15
CA PRO A 127 0.64 -11.24 -8.32
C PRO A 127 1.92 -11.19 -7.48
N HIS A 128 3.03 -10.70 -8.04
CA HIS A 128 4.30 -10.61 -7.31
C HIS A 128 4.24 -9.60 -6.16
N ALA A 129 3.62 -8.43 -6.38
CA ALA A 129 3.41 -7.43 -5.33
C ALA A 129 2.49 -7.96 -4.21
N LEU A 130 1.44 -8.71 -4.54
CA LEU A 130 0.59 -9.38 -3.54
C LEU A 130 1.36 -10.46 -2.78
N LYS A 131 2.27 -11.18 -3.46
CA LYS A 131 3.14 -12.16 -2.82
C LYS A 131 4.08 -11.50 -1.81
N MET A 132 4.66 -10.34 -2.13
CA MET A 132 5.50 -9.60 -1.19
C MET A 132 4.76 -9.30 0.13
N HIS A 133 3.48 -8.94 0.04
CA HIS A 133 2.63 -8.70 1.22
C HIS A 133 2.22 -10.00 1.92
N SER A 134 1.73 -11.01 1.19
CA SER A 134 1.29 -12.27 1.81
C SER A 134 2.42 -13.08 2.47
N ASP A 135 3.65 -12.98 1.96
CA ASP A 135 4.83 -13.57 2.61
C ASP A 135 5.19 -12.89 3.95
N ARG A 136 4.68 -11.68 4.20
CA ARG A 136 5.06 -10.81 5.34
C ARG A 136 3.89 -10.43 6.25
N LEU A 137 2.65 -10.66 5.85
CA LEU A 137 1.46 -10.22 6.58
C LEU A 137 0.65 -11.41 7.02
N MET A 138 0.68 -11.67 8.33
CA MET A 138 -0.22 -12.60 8.99
C MET A 138 -1.43 -11.82 9.50
N VAL A 139 -2.61 -12.40 9.34
CA VAL A 139 -3.88 -11.81 9.74
C VAL A 139 -4.76 -12.84 10.42
N GLN A 140 -5.63 -12.40 11.32
CA GLN A 140 -6.79 -13.20 11.68
C GLN A 140 -7.76 -13.21 10.48
N PRO A 141 -8.10 -14.38 9.92
CA PRO A 141 -8.93 -14.43 8.73
C PRO A 141 -10.30 -13.82 8.95
N VAL A 142 -10.79 -13.09 7.94
CA VAL A 142 -12.17 -12.60 7.94
C VAL A 142 -13.12 -13.80 7.95
N LYS A 143 -14.04 -13.81 8.92
CA LYS A 143 -15.11 -14.78 9.00
C LYS A 143 -16.26 -14.33 8.11
N GLY A 144 -16.62 -15.16 7.12
CA GLY A 144 -17.73 -14.88 6.20
C GLY A 144 -17.30 -14.22 4.90
N ARG A 145 -18.23 -13.44 4.30
CA ARG A 145 -18.04 -12.76 3.02
C ARG A 145 -17.76 -11.27 3.25
N ILE A 146 -16.93 -10.67 2.41
CA ILE A 146 -16.64 -9.23 2.40
C ILE A 146 -17.60 -8.56 1.41
N THR A 147 -18.50 -7.71 1.92
CA THR A 147 -19.39 -6.88 1.11
C THR A 147 -18.79 -5.50 0.88
N VAL A 148 -18.99 -4.94 -0.31
CA VAL A 148 -18.60 -3.56 -0.63
C VAL A 148 -19.76 -2.62 -0.34
N HIS A 149 -19.46 -1.46 0.25
CA HIS A 149 -20.45 -0.40 0.49
C HIS A 149 -20.36 0.68 -0.59
N ARG A 150 -21.51 1.14 -1.11
CA ARG A 150 -21.59 2.03 -2.28
C ARG A 150 -21.10 3.47 -2.04
N GLU A 151 -21.16 3.97 -0.81
CA GLU A 151 -20.99 5.40 -0.52
C GLU A 151 -19.53 5.86 -0.36
N GLN A 152 -18.56 5.03 -0.74
CA GLN A 152 -17.15 5.31 -0.46
C GLN A 152 -16.50 6.16 -1.58
N SER A 153 -15.86 7.24 -1.16
CA SER A 153 -15.47 8.43 -1.95
C SER A 153 -14.93 8.15 -3.35
N PHE A 154 -13.80 7.47 -3.49
CA PHE A 154 -13.15 7.15 -4.76
C PHE A 154 -13.48 5.73 -5.26
N CYS A 155 -14.03 4.88 -4.41
CA CYS A 155 -14.38 3.49 -4.71
C CYS A 155 -15.48 3.41 -5.78
N ARG A 156 -16.39 4.38 -5.77
CA ARG A 156 -17.44 4.54 -6.78
C ARG A 156 -16.91 4.74 -8.21
N ASN A 157 -15.63 5.09 -8.37
CA ASN A 157 -15.03 5.29 -9.69
C ASN A 157 -14.62 3.96 -10.35
N PHE A 158 -14.62 2.85 -9.59
CA PHE A 158 -14.23 1.52 -10.05
C PHE A 158 -15.45 0.68 -10.46
N ASN A 159 -15.24 -0.17 -11.46
CA ASN A 159 -16.22 -1.16 -11.91
C ASN A 159 -16.27 -2.34 -10.93
N ILE A 160 -17.14 -2.23 -9.94
CA ILE A 160 -17.36 -3.28 -8.93
C ILE A 160 -18.57 -4.15 -9.33
N PRO A 161 -18.43 -5.49 -9.42
CA PRO A 161 -19.54 -6.38 -9.73
C PRO A 161 -20.71 -6.22 -8.77
N ARG A 162 -21.94 -6.29 -9.30
CA ARG A 162 -23.18 -6.13 -8.51
C ARG A 162 -23.22 -7.06 -7.30
N ASP A 163 -22.80 -8.31 -7.48
CA ASP A 163 -22.84 -9.32 -6.42
C ASP A 163 -21.87 -9.04 -5.27
N HIS A 164 -20.84 -8.21 -5.47
CA HIS A 164 -19.93 -7.84 -4.38
C HIS A 164 -20.56 -6.83 -3.42
N TYR A 165 -21.60 -6.12 -3.87
CA TYR A 165 -22.41 -5.24 -3.01
C TYR A 165 -23.51 -5.99 -2.25
N THR A 166 -23.90 -7.18 -2.70
CA THR A 166 -25.01 -7.95 -2.12
C THR A 166 -24.50 -9.21 -1.42
N THR A 167 -24.10 -10.22 -2.18
CA THR A 167 -23.63 -11.51 -1.66
C THR A 167 -22.24 -11.38 -1.03
N GLY A 168 -21.40 -10.50 -1.57
CA GLY A 168 -20.03 -10.29 -1.12
C GLY A 168 -19.05 -11.35 -1.63
N VAL A 169 -17.77 -11.12 -1.38
CA VAL A 169 -16.65 -11.96 -1.82
C VAL A 169 -16.25 -12.91 -0.70
N SER A 170 -16.16 -14.20 -1.00
CA SER A 170 -15.73 -15.23 -0.03
C SER A 170 -14.24 -15.58 -0.15
N GLY A 171 -13.67 -16.14 0.92
CA GLY A 171 -12.30 -16.67 0.91
C GLY A 171 -11.21 -15.61 0.78
N ALA A 172 -11.50 -14.38 1.18
CA ALA A 172 -10.58 -13.24 1.12
C ALA A 172 -10.50 -12.55 2.47
N ASP A 173 -9.37 -11.91 2.73
CA ASP A 173 -9.19 -10.98 3.84
C ASP A 173 -8.98 -9.54 3.35
N MET A 174 -8.62 -9.37 2.08
CA MET A 174 -8.54 -8.10 1.37
C MET A 174 -9.04 -8.26 -0.07
N VAL A 175 -10.02 -7.46 -0.45
CA VAL A 175 -10.55 -7.38 -1.82
C VAL A 175 -10.00 -6.12 -2.48
N LEU A 176 -9.36 -6.26 -3.64
CA LEU A 176 -8.77 -5.15 -4.39
C LEU A 176 -9.42 -5.02 -5.76
N TYR A 177 -9.71 -3.79 -6.17
CA TYR A 177 -10.09 -3.47 -7.55
C TYR A 177 -8.99 -2.65 -8.21
N GLY A 178 -8.44 -3.17 -9.30
CA GLY A 178 -7.31 -2.60 -10.00
C GLY A 178 -7.73 -1.84 -11.27
N ALA A 179 -7.06 -0.72 -11.51
CA ALA A 179 -7.15 0.08 -12.72
C ALA A 179 -5.75 0.49 -13.24
N ALA A 180 -5.72 0.98 -14.47
CA ALA A 180 -4.51 1.50 -15.13
C ALA A 180 -4.84 2.74 -16.01
N GLY A 181 -5.56 3.68 -15.41
CA GLY A 181 -5.87 4.98 -16.01
C GLY A 181 -4.68 5.96 -15.94
N PRO A 182 -4.66 6.98 -16.82
CA PRO A 182 -3.58 7.95 -16.89
C PRO A 182 -3.46 8.79 -15.61
N MET A 183 -2.24 9.19 -15.31
CA MET A 183 -1.94 10.06 -14.16
C MET A 183 -1.40 11.43 -14.54
N GLY A 184 -1.10 11.66 -15.84
CA GLY A 184 -0.55 12.91 -16.35
C GLY A 184 0.92 13.16 -15.95
N SER A 185 1.49 12.27 -15.15
CA SER A 185 2.88 12.19 -14.71
C SER A 185 3.16 10.74 -14.27
N PRO A 186 4.43 10.31 -14.15
CA PRO A 186 4.79 9.00 -13.58
C PRO A 186 4.32 8.88 -12.12
N ALA A 187 3.09 8.39 -11.93
CA ALA A 187 2.46 8.26 -10.62
C ALA A 187 1.59 7.01 -10.55
N ALA A 188 1.32 6.59 -9.32
CA ALA A 188 0.31 5.59 -8.99
C ALA A 188 -0.39 6.04 -7.71
N TRP A 189 -1.54 5.43 -7.43
CA TRP A 189 -2.22 5.63 -6.16
C TRP A 189 -3.06 4.41 -5.79
N ALA A 190 -3.27 4.24 -4.50
CA ALA A 190 -4.21 3.27 -3.96
C ALA A 190 -4.87 3.81 -2.70
N GLY A 191 -5.85 3.10 -2.17
CA GLY A 191 -6.48 3.50 -0.92
C GLY A 191 -7.50 2.50 -0.42
N PRO A 192 -7.75 2.49 0.90
CA PRO A 192 -8.78 1.66 1.49
C PRO A 192 -10.16 2.23 1.13
N CYS A 193 -11.03 1.34 0.67
CA CYS A 193 -12.43 1.64 0.45
C CYS A 193 -13.23 1.38 1.71
N SER A 194 -13.26 0.11 2.15
CA SER A 194 -14.07 -0.34 3.27
C SER A 194 -13.22 -1.03 4.32
N ARG A 195 -13.68 -0.91 5.56
CA ARG A 195 -13.07 -1.53 6.73
C ARG A 195 -14.04 -2.55 7.33
N TYR A 196 -13.50 -3.68 7.79
CA TYR A 196 -14.25 -4.69 8.52
C TYR A 196 -14.36 -4.31 9.99
N LYS A 197 -15.61 -4.25 10.50
CA LYS A 197 -15.91 -3.81 11.88
C LYS A 197 -15.10 -2.54 12.22
N ASP A 198 -15.13 -1.61 11.27
CA ASP A 198 -14.60 -0.24 11.26
C ASP A 198 -13.10 0.01 11.38
N HIS A 199 -12.23 -1.00 11.54
CA HIS A 199 -10.80 -0.71 11.78
C HIS A 199 -9.82 -1.33 10.79
N ARG A 200 -10.10 -2.52 10.27
CA ARG A 200 -9.18 -3.19 9.34
C ARG A 200 -9.64 -2.98 7.91
N PRO A 201 -8.84 -2.37 7.01
CA PRO A 201 -9.14 -2.35 5.58
C PRO A 201 -9.35 -3.76 5.04
N THR A 202 -10.51 -3.98 4.42
CA THR A 202 -10.88 -5.26 3.78
C THR A 202 -11.31 -5.09 2.33
N VAL A 203 -11.56 -3.87 1.91
CA VAL A 203 -11.75 -3.50 0.50
C VAL A 203 -10.84 -2.33 0.21
N GLY A 204 -10.15 -2.37 -0.92
CA GLY A 204 -9.34 -1.26 -1.40
C GLY A 204 -9.33 -1.20 -2.92
N VAL A 205 -8.75 -0.12 -3.43
CA VAL A 205 -8.56 0.07 -4.86
C VAL A 205 -7.14 0.51 -5.13
N PHE A 206 -6.68 0.29 -6.36
CA PHE A 206 -5.42 0.85 -6.84
C PHE A 206 -5.53 1.23 -8.32
N ASN A 207 -4.80 2.27 -8.70
CA ASN A 207 -4.58 2.68 -10.07
C ASN A 207 -3.07 2.80 -10.32
N ILE A 208 -2.53 1.88 -11.13
CA ILE A 208 -1.13 1.94 -11.55
C ILE A 208 -1.07 2.64 -12.91
N GLY A 209 -0.62 3.89 -12.91
CA GLY A 209 -0.51 4.68 -14.14
C GLY A 209 0.43 3.99 -15.15
N PRO A 210 0.06 3.88 -16.45
CA PRO A 210 0.95 3.33 -17.45
C PRO A 210 2.30 4.06 -17.56
N GLU A 211 2.38 5.29 -17.04
CA GLU A 211 3.58 6.12 -16.97
C GLU A 211 4.67 5.57 -16.02
N VAL A 212 4.33 4.69 -15.07
CA VAL A 212 5.29 4.06 -14.13
C VAL A 212 5.68 2.62 -14.53
N LEU A 213 5.15 2.13 -15.65
CA LEU A 213 5.37 0.77 -16.15
C LEU A 213 6.63 0.69 -17.01
N THR A 214 7.79 0.70 -16.35
CA THR A 214 9.12 0.79 -17.00
C THR A 214 9.89 -0.53 -16.99
N SER A 215 9.90 -1.24 -15.86
CA SER A 215 10.55 -2.55 -15.71
C SER A 215 9.83 -3.38 -14.65
N HIS A 216 10.03 -4.70 -14.68
CA HIS A 216 9.39 -5.61 -13.74
C HIS A 216 9.65 -5.23 -12.27
N ASP A 217 10.91 -5.04 -11.89
CA ASP A 217 11.27 -4.79 -10.49
C ASP A 217 10.79 -3.42 -10.00
N SER A 218 10.92 -2.39 -10.84
CA SER A 218 10.43 -1.06 -10.50
C SER A 218 8.92 -1.07 -10.35
N SER A 219 8.19 -1.57 -11.35
CA SER A 219 6.73 -1.60 -11.34
C SER A 219 6.15 -2.52 -10.26
N MET A 220 6.81 -3.63 -9.94
CA MET A 220 6.45 -4.48 -8.80
C MET A 220 6.55 -3.73 -7.48
N ARG A 221 7.62 -2.96 -7.27
CA ARG A 221 7.82 -2.18 -6.04
C ARG A 221 6.82 -1.04 -5.92
N VAL A 222 6.54 -0.33 -7.01
CA VAL A 222 5.47 0.68 -7.04
C VAL A 222 4.13 0.04 -6.70
N THR A 223 3.79 -1.07 -7.36
CA THR A 223 2.53 -1.78 -7.10
C THR A 223 2.44 -2.27 -5.65
N ALA A 224 3.53 -2.78 -5.09
CA ALA A 224 3.58 -3.20 -3.68
C ALA A 224 3.43 -2.01 -2.73
N HIS A 225 4.09 -0.89 -3.00
CA HIS A 225 3.95 0.35 -2.24
C HIS A 225 2.48 0.83 -2.20
N GLU A 226 1.84 0.89 -3.36
CA GLU A 226 0.43 1.29 -3.46
C GLU A 226 -0.50 0.29 -2.76
N ILE A 227 -0.30 -1.02 -2.93
CA ILE A 227 -1.10 -2.02 -2.20
C ILE A 227 -0.94 -1.86 -0.67
N ALA A 228 0.23 -1.44 -0.18
CA ALA A 228 0.43 -1.14 1.25
C ALA A 228 -0.50 -0.01 1.71
N HIS A 229 -0.68 1.03 0.90
CA HIS A 229 -1.64 2.09 1.17
C HIS A 229 -3.08 1.56 1.23
N ALA A 230 -3.49 0.70 0.29
CA ALA A 230 -4.81 0.05 0.34
C ALA A 230 -5.01 -0.82 1.59
N LEU A 231 -3.94 -1.42 2.12
CA LEU A 231 -3.92 -2.20 3.35
C LEU A 231 -3.99 -1.36 4.63
N GLY A 232 -3.90 -0.03 4.51
CA GLY A 232 -4.00 0.90 5.64
C GLY A 232 -2.69 1.55 6.07
N PHE A 233 -1.60 1.38 5.31
CA PHE A 233 -0.35 2.08 5.57
C PHE A 233 -0.48 3.54 5.13
N GLY A 234 -1.07 4.41 5.96
CA GLY A 234 -1.32 5.80 5.61
C GLY A 234 -1.23 6.71 6.83
N PHE A 235 -0.76 7.96 6.64
CA PHE A 235 -0.60 8.90 7.75
C PHE A 235 -1.91 9.09 8.54
N ASP A 236 -3.01 9.35 7.85
CA ASP A 236 -4.30 9.64 8.51
C ASP A 236 -4.81 8.43 9.31
N ILE A 237 -4.53 7.22 8.84
CA ILE A 237 -4.87 5.97 9.55
C ILE A 237 -3.94 5.80 10.76
N MET A 238 -2.65 6.10 10.61
CA MET A 238 -1.72 6.07 11.75
C MET A 238 -2.05 7.14 12.79
N GLU A 239 -2.55 8.30 12.38
CA GLU A 239 -3.02 9.37 13.27
C GLU A 239 -4.29 8.96 14.01
N GLU A 240 -5.30 8.43 13.30
CA GLU A 240 -6.53 7.87 13.86
C GLU A 240 -6.23 6.79 14.93
N LEU A 241 -5.28 5.89 14.62
CA LEU A 241 -4.82 4.84 15.53
C LEU A 241 -3.85 5.34 16.62
N LYS A 242 -3.58 6.65 16.68
CA LYS A 242 -2.67 7.30 17.63
C LYS A 242 -1.26 6.71 17.62
N LEU A 243 -0.80 6.23 16.45
CA LEU A 243 0.51 5.64 16.23
C LEU A 243 1.59 6.65 15.88
N VAL A 244 1.23 7.92 15.68
CA VAL A 244 2.17 9.03 15.40
C VAL A 244 2.20 10.07 16.50
N ALA A 245 3.25 10.88 16.53
CA ALA A 245 3.37 12.07 17.36
C ALA A 245 4.17 13.16 16.64
N SER A 246 3.85 14.43 16.94
CA SER A 246 4.64 15.57 16.49
C SER A 246 5.82 15.80 17.44
N LYS A 247 7.01 16.03 16.88
CA LYS A 247 8.25 16.28 17.62
C LYS A 247 8.99 17.48 17.03
N SER A 248 9.44 18.37 17.90
CA SER A 248 10.27 19.53 17.55
C SER A 248 11.75 19.25 17.79
N GLY A 249 12.63 20.11 17.27
CA GLY A 249 14.08 20.03 17.52
C GLY A 249 14.81 18.92 16.75
N ILE A 250 14.15 18.29 15.78
CA ILE A 250 14.76 17.22 14.97
C ILE A 250 15.50 17.84 13.77
N ARG A 251 16.84 17.78 13.79
CA ARG A 251 17.72 18.22 12.69
C ARG A 251 17.49 19.67 12.24
N GLY A 252 17.22 20.57 13.19
CA GLY A 252 16.96 21.99 12.92
C GLY A 252 15.69 22.25 12.10
N LYS A 253 14.82 21.25 11.92
CA LYS A 253 13.52 21.42 11.24
C LYS A 253 12.47 21.89 12.23
N GLY A 254 11.40 22.49 11.70
CA GLY A 254 10.15 22.67 12.42
C GLY A 254 9.54 21.34 12.88
N PRO A 255 8.37 21.35 13.54
CA PRO A 255 7.73 20.13 14.02
C PRO A 255 7.59 19.06 12.93
N VAL A 256 8.03 17.84 13.23
CA VAL A 256 7.94 16.68 12.33
C VAL A 256 7.12 15.58 12.97
N TRP A 257 6.32 14.89 12.15
CA TRP A 257 5.62 13.69 12.59
C TRP A 257 6.57 12.49 12.62
N VAL A 258 6.44 11.67 13.66
CA VAL A 258 7.19 10.42 13.83
C VAL A 258 6.23 9.30 14.23
N VAL A 259 6.51 8.07 13.81
CA VAL A 259 5.79 6.88 14.27
C VAL A 259 6.32 6.48 15.64
N LYS A 260 5.43 6.32 16.62
CA LYS A 260 5.75 6.05 18.03
C LYS A 260 5.33 4.65 18.50
N SER A 261 4.82 3.79 17.62
CA SER A 261 4.44 2.43 18.01
C SER A 261 5.67 1.65 18.52
N PRO A 262 5.57 0.90 19.63
CA PRO A 262 6.71 0.19 20.23
C PRO A 262 7.45 -0.72 19.25
N THR A 263 6.71 -1.44 18.40
CA THR A 263 7.30 -2.31 17.39
C THR A 263 8.17 -1.55 16.38
N VAL A 264 7.66 -0.46 15.80
CA VAL A 264 8.43 0.34 14.82
C VAL A 264 9.66 0.96 15.47
N VAL A 265 9.53 1.46 16.70
CA VAL A 265 10.67 2.00 17.46
C VAL A 265 11.73 0.91 17.65
N LYS A 266 11.36 -0.26 18.17
CA LYS A 266 12.28 -1.38 18.37
C LYS A 266 12.98 -1.80 17.08
N LYS A 267 12.23 -1.91 15.97
CA LYS A 267 12.82 -2.28 14.68
C LYS A 267 13.73 -1.21 14.11
N ALA A 268 13.42 0.07 14.33
CA ALA A 268 14.33 1.17 13.98
C ALA A 268 15.62 1.10 14.81
N GLN A 269 15.51 0.88 16.12
CA GLN A 269 16.66 0.75 17.03
C GLN A 269 17.58 -0.41 16.60
N GLU A 270 17.00 -1.59 16.31
CA GLU A 270 17.73 -2.76 15.81
C GLU A 270 18.43 -2.47 14.46
N PHE A 271 17.75 -1.79 13.54
CA PHE A 271 18.28 -1.52 12.20
C PHE A 271 19.41 -0.47 12.20
N TYR A 272 19.24 0.60 12.98
CA TYR A 272 20.20 1.71 13.05
C TYR A 272 21.25 1.54 14.15
N GLY A 273 21.15 0.53 15.00
CA GLY A 273 22.08 0.30 16.12
C GLY A 273 22.03 1.40 17.19
N CYS A 274 20.86 1.97 17.44
CA CYS A 274 20.69 3.11 18.35
C CYS A 274 19.62 2.81 19.40
N ASN A 275 19.95 2.96 20.69
CA ASN A 275 19.07 2.57 21.80
C ASN A 275 18.12 3.67 22.26
N GLU A 276 18.42 4.93 21.98
CA GLU A 276 17.55 6.06 22.31
C GLU A 276 16.76 6.50 21.08
N ILE A 277 15.53 6.96 21.25
CA ILE A 277 14.75 7.55 20.14
C ILE A 277 15.46 8.79 19.55
N TYR A 278 16.50 9.30 20.23
CA TYR A 278 17.24 10.52 19.90
C TYR A 278 18.64 10.30 19.31
N CYS A 279 19.20 9.09 19.22
CA CYS A 279 20.43 8.89 18.43
C CYS A 279 20.11 8.87 16.93
N PHE A 280 19.81 10.05 16.41
CA PHE A 280 19.65 10.31 15.00
C PHE A 280 20.99 10.74 14.40
N VAL A 281 21.71 9.79 13.80
CA VAL A 281 22.27 10.05 12.47
C VAL A 281 21.23 9.50 11.50
N ASN A 282 20.56 10.39 10.75
CA ASN A 282 19.58 10.06 9.69
C ASN A 282 18.29 9.35 10.12
N GLY A 283 17.53 10.01 10.98
CA GLY A 283 16.17 9.58 11.29
C GLY A 283 15.33 9.34 10.07
N MET A 284 14.72 8.15 10.03
CA MET A 284 13.57 7.81 9.21
C MET A 284 12.48 8.84 9.50
N LEU A 285 12.59 9.94 8.76
CA LEU A 285 11.64 11.02 8.73
C LEU A 285 10.35 10.36 8.23
N LEU A 286 9.19 10.76 8.74
CA LEU A 286 7.96 10.36 8.08
C LEU A 286 7.97 10.80 6.59
N ARG A 287 8.79 11.79 6.20
CA ARG A 287 9.09 12.15 4.79
C ARG A 287 9.93 11.12 3.99
N VAL A 288 10.61 10.16 4.63
CA VAL A 288 11.39 9.08 3.96
C VAL A 288 10.56 7.80 3.85
N LEU A 289 9.60 7.56 4.76
CA LEU A 289 8.58 6.51 4.61
C LEU A 289 7.37 6.96 3.78
N LEU A 290 7.07 8.26 3.73
CA LEU A 290 6.04 8.91 2.93
C LEU A 290 6.67 10.05 2.12
N SER A 291 7.61 9.74 1.23
CA SER A 291 7.97 10.68 0.16
C SER A 291 6.77 10.77 -0.80
N VAL A 292 5.84 11.64 -0.43
CA VAL A 292 4.75 12.11 -1.27
C VAL A 292 4.88 13.62 -1.24
N GLY A 293 5.25 14.19 -2.38
CA GLY A 293 5.87 15.52 -2.50
C GLY A 293 5.21 16.65 -1.72
N GLY A 294 6.07 17.56 -1.25
CA GLY A 294 5.71 18.78 -0.54
C GLY A 294 6.90 19.73 -0.41
N LEU A 295 7.43 20.16 -1.55
CA LEU A 295 7.57 21.55 -1.98
C LEU A 295 7.61 21.53 -3.51
#